data_AF-A0A927GY19-F1
#
_entry.id   AF-A0A927GY19-F1
#
_cell.length_a   1.000
_cell.length_b   1.000
_cell.length_c   1.000
_cell.angle_alpha   90.00
_cell.angle_beta   90.00
_cell.angle_gamma   90.00
#
_symmetry.space_group_name_H-M   'P 1'
#
loop_
_entity.id
_entity.type
_entity.pdbx_description
1 polymer ?
#
loop_
_entity_poly.entity_id
_entity_poly.type
_entity_poly.pdbx_seq_one_letter_code
_entity_poly.pdbx_strand_id
1 'polypeptide(L)'
;MTTKSTEDFARAGDGSKGRRALSRREVLASLSVAGAAAAAGLWFGEATGHAGAAAMAYPGHTVTNAVYGPDQEGCCSPLYSFDHVAEMKLADIPAGKIASTVSYYAGWEATPLGPLGGAYYDIVEPADFSGTPDGFGDHVLANGNIAVLRKTGGLLATRYGAKGDNGATDSYPQLQAMALQLKKQGGGTVVLDWAGEAYGISESITLWNNSTFGGPNWLKVIAQTTYDAAVTGVPGAKNVHIPELKVDCSFIPAQGGLYLRRNHTEWHAGSITVKNALHDKSRKGGRAVTCEAGVNLSLYGGRKAVIGGIIAIDCYMALCLAGGTNQEDTGVVVHSVVAERCETVIGLFGNTAGYPHPGAKMQHVVQQVAARNCGKSVKYNRPHGAFVSDRGSNVRIGSFSLHNDPEYGAIGSLFMGDWSNVVIDGGTFIGDCTSLVSFTRFFEADTITDDVFSTLNSEFVGIRQIGTCTNAVTASKSDDLKVRDTEIGIYTDIVTSGLVLTPAIAAKTTVYCKFRNKQHNARIEGFASAIGSAPLLSDYANASVVYGLTVHAPGYADDASAGAGSLEAGRVYRTPAGEARVKL
;
A
#
# COMPACT_ATOMS: atom_id res chain seq x y z
N MET A 1 -34.86 -33.05 -39.00
CA MET A 1 -35.94 -33.93 -38.49
C MET A 1 -35.66 -34.15 -37.02
N THR A 2 -36.48 -33.84 -36.01
CA THR A 2 -37.88 -33.40 -35.84
C THR A 2 -37.95 -32.99 -34.35
N THR A 3 -38.10 -31.71 -34.01
CA THR A 3 -39.33 -31.00 -33.52
C THR A 3 -39.78 -31.25 -32.07
N LYS A 4 -39.85 -30.13 -31.32
CA LYS A 4 -40.89 -29.63 -30.36
C LYS A 4 -41.22 -30.50 -29.11
N SER A 5 -41.63 -29.97 -27.96
CA SER A 5 -42.60 -28.90 -27.61
C SER A 5 -42.40 -28.47 -26.12
N THR A 6 -42.46 -27.18 -25.76
CA THR A 6 -43.55 -26.50 -24.97
C THR A 6 -44.13 -27.32 -23.81
N GLU A 7 -44.38 -26.82 -22.59
CA GLU A 7 -45.02 -25.54 -22.22
C GLU A 7 -45.01 -25.33 -20.68
N ASP A 8 -45.42 -24.13 -20.29
CA ASP A 8 -45.50 -23.52 -18.97
C ASP A 8 -46.30 -24.26 -17.89
N PHE A 9 -45.85 -24.11 -16.63
CA PHE A 9 -46.76 -24.01 -15.48
C PHE A 9 -46.26 -22.93 -14.51
N ALA A 10 -46.84 -21.74 -14.63
CA ALA A 10 -46.87 -20.77 -13.55
C ALA A 10 -48.09 -21.04 -12.67
N ARG A 11 -47.89 -21.27 -11.37
CA ARG A 11 -48.89 -20.96 -10.34
C ARG A 11 -48.21 -20.58 -9.03
N ALA A 12 -48.42 -19.33 -8.65
CA ALA A 12 -48.04 -18.76 -7.37
C ALA A 12 -48.88 -19.35 -6.22
N GLY A 13 -48.29 -19.39 -5.02
CA GLY A 13 -49.07 -19.45 -3.77
C GLY A 13 -48.38 -20.10 -2.58
N ASP A 14 -47.99 -19.23 -1.64
CA ASP A 14 -47.94 -19.42 -0.18
C ASP A 14 -46.64 -19.87 0.50
N GLY A 15 -46.36 -19.17 1.60
CA GLY A 15 -45.04 -19.02 2.20
C GLY A 15 -44.79 -19.83 3.46
N SER A 16 -43.51 -20.04 3.72
CA SER A 16 -42.92 -19.99 5.06
C SER A 16 -41.42 -19.81 4.89
N LYS A 17 -40.89 -18.70 5.43
CA LYS A 17 -39.46 -18.40 5.44
C LYS A 17 -38.74 -19.42 6.33
N GLY A 18 -38.11 -20.42 5.72
CA GLY A 18 -37.19 -21.32 6.39
C GLY A 18 -35.96 -20.56 6.87
N ARG A 19 -35.87 -20.32 8.19
CA ARG A 19 -34.61 -19.97 8.86
C ARG A 19 -33.65 -21.14 8.68
N ARG A 20 -32.60 -20.95 7.90
CA ARG A 20 -31.52 -21.94 7.75
C ARG A 20 -30.76 -22.02 9.08
N ALA A 21 -30.77 -23.19 9.71
CA ALA A 21 -29.90 -23.48 10.84
C ALA A 21 -28.43 -23.53 10.33
N LEU A 22 -27.58 -22.70 10.93
CA LEU A 22 -26.14 -22.67 10.62
C LEU A 22 -25.48 -23.97 11.08
N SER A 23 -24.60 -24.51 10.24
CA SER A 23 -23.88 -25.74 10.54
C SER A 23 -22.83 -25.52 11.63
N ARG A 24 -22.48 -26.59 12.38
CA ARG A 24 -21.45 -26.56 13.43
C ARG A 24 -20.08 -26.04 12.93
N ARG A 25 -19.81 -26.12 11.63
CA ARG A 25 -18.60 -25.61 10.97
C ARG A 25 -18.66 -24.08 10.73
N GLU A 26 -19.85 -23.54 10.44
CA GLU A 26 -20.08 -22.09 10.32
C GLU A 26 -20.09 -21.41 11.70
N VAL A 27 -20.56 -22.09 12.75
CA VAL A 27 -20.49 -21.62 14.15
C VAL A 27 -19.05 -21.61 14.69
N LEU A 28 -18.21 -22.56 14.28
CA LEU A 28 -16.78 -22.56 14.65
C LEU A 28 -15.97 -21.50 13.89
N ALA A 29 -16.36 -21.17 12.64
CA ALA A 29 -15.75 -20.08 11.88
C ALA A 29 -16.09 -18.70 12.48
N SER A 30 -17.33 -18.48 12.93
CA SER A 30 -17.69 -17.22 13.61
C SER A 30 -17.07 -17.08 15.00
N LEU A 31 -16.88 -18.18 15.73
CA LEU A 31 -16.15 -18.18 17.02
C LEU A 31 -14.64 -17.97 16.86
N SER A 32 -14.04 -18.33 15.71
CA SER A 32 -12.62 -18.05 15.45
C SER A 32 -12.34 -16.57 15.15
N VAL A 33 -13.33 -15.81 14.67
CA VAL A 33 -13.23 -14.35 14.44
C VAL A 33 -13.49 -13.58 15.74
N ALA A 34 -14.32 -14.12 16.65
CA ALA A 34 -14.48 -13.59 18.01
C ALA A 34 -13.27 -13.89 18.92
N GLY A 35 -12.46 -14.91 18.61
CA GLY A 35 -11.27 -15.31 19.37
C GLY A 35 -10.09 -14.33 19.28
N ALA A 36 -10.08 -13.41 18.32
CA ALA A 36 -9.02 -12.41 18.19
C ALA A 36 -9.11 -11.29 19.25
N ALA A 37 -10.29 -11.03 19.81
CA ALA A 37 -10.45 -10.08 20.91
C ALA A 37 -9.91 -10.62 22.26
N ALA A 38 -9.87 -11.95 22.43
CA ALA A 38 -9.26 -12.59 23.60
C ALA A 38 -7.72 -12.65 23.51
N ALA A 39 -7.14 -12.62 22.30
CA ALA A 39 -5.69 -12.69 22.10
C ALA A 39 -4.95 -11.40 22.48
N ALA A 40 -5.63 -10.24 22.48
CA ALA A 40 -5.03 -8.98 22.94
C ALA A 40 -4.85 -8.92 24.47
N GLY A 41 -5.59 -9.71 25.23
CA GLY A 41 -5.47 -9.82 26.69
C GLY A 41 -4.55 -10.95 27.17
N LEU A 42 -4.07 -11.82 26.28
CA LEU A 42 -3.34 -13.05 26.63
C LEU A 42 -1.82 -12.97 26.40
N TRP A 43 -1.30 -11.81 25.95
CA TRP A 43 0.14 -11.62 25.71
C TRP A 43 0.89 -10.92 26.85
N PHE A 44 0.22 -10.46 27.91
CA PHE A 44 0.88 -9.88 29.07
C PHE A 44 0.14 -10.22 30.38
N GLY A 45 0.71 -11.14 31.17
CA GLY A 45 0.36 -11.35 32.57
C GLY A 45 -0.08 -12.77 32.94
N GLU A 46 0.86 -13.63 33.30
CA GLU A 46 0.58 -14.83 34.08
C GLU A 46 0.14 -14.48 35.51
N ALA A 47 -0.63 -15.41 36.10
CA ALA A 47 -1.08 -15.50 37.49
C ALA A 47 -2.33 -14.68 37.87
N THR A 48 -3.51 -15.26 37.65
CA THR A 48 -4.21 -16.08 38.66
C THR A 48 -5.49 -16.63 37.99
N GLY A 49 -5.72 -17.94 38.11
CA GLY A 49 -6.88 -18.58 37.50
C GLY A 49 -8.19 -18.14 38.14
N HIS A 50 -9.28 -18.18 37.38
CA HIS A 50 -10.61 -18.75 37.72
C HIS A 50 -11.48 -18.60 36.46
N ALA A 51 -11.57 -19.67 35.67
CA ALA A 51 -12.56 -19.82 34.61
C ALA A 51 -13.77 -20.56 35.18
N GLY A 52 -14.98 -20.00 35.06
CA GLY A 52 -16.19 -20.72 35.42
C GLY A 52 -17.48 -19.90 35.37
N ALA A 53 -18.30 -20.19 34.36
CA ALA A 53 -19.77 -20.02 34.29
C ALA A 53 -20.34 -18.60 34.14
N ALA A 54 -20.60 -18.19 32.89
CA ALA A 54 -21.71 -17.30 32.56
C ALA A 54 -22.84 -18.13 31.92
N ALA A 55 -23.80 -18.55 32.74
CA ALA A 55 -25.08 -19.06 32.28
C ALA A 55 -26.14 -17.95 32.47
N MET A 56 -26.82 -17.61 31.37
CA MET A 56 -28.06 -16.84 31.24
C MET A 56 -28.48 -15.96 32.44
N ALA A 57 -28.23 -14.66 32.36
CA ALA A 57 -28.95 -13.67 33.16
C ALA A 57 -30.10 -13.06 32.32
N TYR A 58 -31.32 -13.12 32.86
CA TYR A 58 -32.51 -12.46 32.34
C TYR A 58 -32.38 -10.92 32.43
N PRO A 59 -33.09 -10.14 31.57
CA PRO A 59 -33.04 -8.68 31.60
C PRO A 59 -33.70 -8.16 32.89
N GLY A 60 -32.97 -7.37 33.67
CA GLY A 60 -33.47 -6.74 34.89
C GLY A 60 -32.58 -6.85 36.14
N HIS A 61 -31.41 -7.48 36.07
CA HIS A 61 -30.48 -7.54 37.20
C HIS A 61 -29.10 -6.96 36.84
N THR A 62 -28.80 -5.80 37.43
CA THR A 62 -27.46 -5.22 37.50
C THR A 62 -26.59 -6.12 38.37
N VAL A 63 -25.61 -6.80 37.77
CA VAL A 63 -24.54 -7.47 38.51
C VAL A 63 -23.54 -6.41 38.94
N THR A 64 -23.62 -5.97 40.19
CA THR A 64 -22.57 -5.19 40.84
C THR A 64 -21.37 -6.09 41.07
N ASN A 65 -20.35 -5.98 40.21
CA ASN A 65 -19.03 -6.52 40.52
C ASN A 65 -18.42 -5.71 41.68
N ALA A 66 -18.51 -6.25 42.89
CA ALA A 66 -17.80 -5.73 44.05
C ALA A 66 -16.29 -5.98 43.88
N VAL A 67 -15.51 -4.91 43.83
CA VAL A 67 -14.04 -4.98 43.90
C VAL A 67 -13.68 -5.16 45.38
N TYR A 68 -13.20 -6.35 45.77
CA TYR A 68 -12.82 -6.64 47.15
C TYR A 68 -11.42 -6.11 47.48
N GLY A 69 -11.34 -5.18 48.44
CA GLY A 69 -10.13 -4.87 49.21
C GLY A 69 -10.17 -5.53 50.60
N PRO A 70 -9.08 -5.47 51.39
CA PRO A 70 -8.92 -6.25 52.61
C PRO A 70 -9.60 -5.70 53.88
N ASP A 71 -10.27 -4.54 53.84
CA ASP A 71 -10.71 -3.83 55.05
C ASP A 71 -12.24 -3.64 55.11
N GLN A 72 -12.94 -4.47 55.89
CA GLN A 72 -14.40 -4.60 55.92
C GLN A 72 -15.21 -3.35 56.34
N GLU A 73 -14.59 -2.26 56.78
CA GLU A 73 -15.30 -1.03 57.18
C GLU A 73 -15.00 0.21 56.32
N GLY A 74 -14.15 0.08 55.28
CA GLY A 74 -13.87 1.14 54.30
C GLY A 74 -14.00 0.72 52.83
N CYS A 75 -14.42 -0.52 52.56
CA CYS A 75 -14.04 -1.21 51.33
C CYS A 75 -14.86 -0.96 50.07
N CYS A 76 -15.96 -0.22 50.15
CA CYS A 76 -16.81 0.01 48.98
C CYS A 76 -17.10 1.51 48.85
N SER A 77 -16.16 2.28 48.28
CA SER A 77 -16.59 3.53 47.66
C SER A 77 -17.68 3.15 46.65
N PRO A 78 -18.91 3.68 46.75
CA PRO A 78 -19.99 3.28 45.87
C PRO A 78 -19.55 3.57 44.43
N LEU A 79 -19.55 2.53 43.60
CA LEU A 79 -19.41 2.69 42.17
C LEU A 79 -20.67 3.40 41.68
N TYR A 80 -20.52 4.59 41.11
CA TYR A 80 -21.64 5.32 40.51
C TYR A 80 -21.86 4.79 39.10
N SER A 81 -22.97 4.08 38.87
CA SER A 81 -23.27 3.47 37.56
C SER A 81 -24.34 4.25 36.81
N PHE A 82 -24.09 4.49 35.52
CA PHE A 82 -24.96 5.23 34.61
C PHE A 82 -25.14 4.45 33.31
N ASP A 83 -26.24 4.69 32.59
CA ASP A 83 -26.43 4.04 31.30
C ASP A 83 -25.49 4.63 30.25
N HIS A 84 -25.24 5.95 30.33
CA HIS A 84 -24.34 6.62 29.40
C HIS A 84 -23.65 7.87 29.94
N VAL A 85 -22.63 8.36 29.22
CA VAL A 85 -21.80 9.53 29.61
C VAL A 85 -22.64 10.78 29.84
N ALA A 86 -23.67 11.04 29.02
CA ALA A 86 -24.50 12.23 29.22
C ALA A 86 -25.27 12.23 30.57
N GLU A 87 -25.66 11.08 31.11
CA GLU A 87 -26.24 10.99 32.46
C GLU A 87 -25.18 11.21 33.53
N MET A 88 -24.01 10.58 33.38
CA MET A 88 -22.89 10.77 34.30
C MET A 88 -22.53 12.26 34.45
N LYS A 89 -22.50 13.01 33.34
CA LYS A 89 -22.18 14.45 33.33
C LYS A 89 -23.15 15.31 34.14
N LEU A 90 -24.39 14.86 34.32
CA LEU A 90 -25.42 15.56 35.09
C LEU A 90 -25.36 15.21 36.59
N ALA A 91 -24.56 14.22 36.98
CA ALA A 91 -24.46 13.77 38.36
C ALA A 91 -23.51 14.63 39.20
N ASP A 92 -23.82 14.75 40.49
CA ASP A 92 -22.97 15.33 41.52
C ASP A 92 -22.16 14.22 42.20
N ILE A 93 -20.99 13.91 41.63
CA ILE A 93 -20.12 12.83 42.13
C ILE A 93 -18.93 13.44 42.87
N PRO A 94 -18.71 13.11 44.15
CA PRO A 94 -17.56 13.59 44.91
C PRO A 94 -16.22 13.13 44.30
N ALA A 95 -15.17 13.94 44.44
CA ALA A 95 -13.81 13.55 44.09
C ALA A 95 -13.34 12.33 44.91
N GLY A 96 -12.41 11.56 44.35
CA GLY A 96 -11.92 10.31 44.93
C GLY A 96 -12.87 9.12 44.76
N LYS A 97 -13.98 9.29 44.02
CA LYS A 97 -14.92 8.21 43.67
C LYS A 97 -14.68 7.70 42.25
N ILE A 98 -15.39 6.63 41.91
CA ILE A 98 -15.34 5.99 40.59
C ILE A 98 -16.75 6.00 40.01
N ALA A 99 -16.85 6.38 38.74
CA ALA A 99 -18.07 6.22 37.95
C ALA A 99 -17.88 5.14 36.88
N SER A 100 -18.97 4.51 36.45
CA SER A 100 -19.02 3.58 35.33
C SER A 100 -20.18 3.91 34.40
N THR A 101 -19.96 3.81 33.09
CA THR A 101 -21.02 3.90 32.09
C THR A 101 -21.17 2.59 31.34
N VAL A 102 -22.41 2.21 31.00
CA VAL A 102 -22.68 1.05 30.13
C VAL A 102 -22.27 1.37 28.68
N SER A 103 -22.56 2.58 28.20
CA SER A 103 -22.25 3.06 26.86
C SER A 103 -21.71 4.49 26.90
N TYR A 104 -21.08 4.95 25.83
CA TYR A 104 -20.81 6.36 25.64
C TYR A 104 -22.11 7.13 25.30
N TYR A 105 -22.98 6.51 24.49
CA TYR A 105 -24.19 7.16 23.97
C TYR A 105 -25.48 6.66 24.61
N ALA A 106 -26.44 7.59 24.72
CA ALA A 106 -27.83 7.29 25.03
C ALA A 106 -28.50 6.43 23.94
N GLY A 107 -29.57 5.73 24.31
CA GLY A 107 -30.37 4.93 23.38
C GLY A 107 -29.66 3.70 22.81
N TRP A 108 -28.56 3.26 23.43
CA TRP A 108 -27.75 2.13 22.99
C TRP A 108 -28.54 0.82 22.89
N GLU A 109 -29.56 0.64 23.73
CA GLU A 109 -30.47 -0.51 23.74
C GLU A 109 -31.26 -0.67 22.44
N ALA A 110 -31.55 0.44 21.74
CA ALA A 110 -32.27 0.44 20.48
C ALA A 110 -31.34 0.18 19.27
N THR A 111 -30.02 0.18 19.48
CA THR A 111 -29.05 -0.04 18.42
C THR A 111 -28.73 -1.53 18.27
N PRO A 112 -28.58 -2.06 17.04
CA PRO A 112 -28.21 -3.46 16.83
C PRO A 112 -26.79 -3.79 17.30
N LEU A 113 -25.96 -2.77 17.54
CA LEU A 113 -24.60 -2.90 18.05
C LEU A 113 -24.55 -3.06 19.57
N GLY A 114 -25.65 -2.73 20.27
CA GLY A 114 -25.68 -2.70 21.73
C GLY A 114 -24.81 -1.57 22.31
N PRO A 115 -24.34 -1.70 23.55
CA PRO A 115 -23.54 -0.66 24.20
C PRO A 115 -22.14 -0.56 23.59
N LEU A 116 -21.72 0.67 23.27
CA LEU A 116 -20.39 0.98 22.74
C LEU A 116 -19.71 2.01 23.62
N GLY A 117 -18.42 1.82 23.92
CA GLY A 117 -17.64 2.84 24.63
C GLY A 117 -17.92 2.97 26.14
N GLY A 118 -18.59 2.00 26.74
CA GLY A 118 -18.71 1.91 28.20
C GLY A 118 -17.33 1.87 28.89
N ALA A 119 -17.22 2.56 30.00
CA ALA A 119 -15.93 2.74 30.68
C ALA A 119 -16.06 3.04 32.17
N TYR A 120 -14.92 2.97 32.86
CA TYR A 120 -14.74 3.47 34.23
C TYR A 120 -14.05 4.82 34.21
N TYR A 121 -14.43 5.70 35.12
CA TYR A 121 -13.88 7.04 35.27
C TYR A 121 -13.45 7.30 36.71
N ASP A 122 -12.26 7.88 36.86
CA ASP A 122 -11.76 8.44 38.11
C ASP A 122 -12.30 9.85 38.29
N ILE A 123 -12.96 10.13 39.41
CA ILE A 123 -13.48 11.48 39.68
C ILE A 123 -12.43 12.28 40.45
N VAL A 124 -11.97 13.38 39.85
CA VAL A 124 -10.93 14.25 40.40
C VAL A 124 -11.43 15.68 40.56
N GLU A 125 -10.81 16.42 41.48
CA GLU A 125 -11.04 17.86 41.56
C GLU A 125 -10.40 18.58 40.37
N PRO A 126 -10.91 19.75 39.95
CA PRO A 126 -10.30 20.54 38.88
C PRO A 126 -8.82 20.88 39.12
N ALA A 127 -8.43 21.05 40.39
CA ALA A 127 -7.06 21.35 40.77
C ALA A 127 -6.10 20.16 40.54
N ASP A 128 -6.61 18.93 40.57
CA ASP A 128 -5.84 17.71 40.37
C ASP A 128 -5.78 17.27 38.90
N PHE A 129 -6.57 17.90 38.03
CA PHE A 129 -6.58 17.61 36.61
C PHE A 129 -5.52 18.43 35.86
N SER A 130 -4.55 17.75 35.26
CA SER A 130 -3.49 18.39 34.48
C SER A 130 -3.99 18.80 33.08
N GLY A 131 -4.51 20.02 32.95
CA GLY A 131 -4.86 20.65 31.67
C GLY A 131 -6.32 21.07 31.56
N THR A 132 -6.80 21.22 30.34
CA THR A 132 -8.21 21.54 30.05
C THR A 132 -8.94 20.28 29.63
N PRO A 133 -10.12 19.99 30.22
CA PRO A 133 -10.89 18.84 29.82
C PRO A 133 -11.21 18.84 28.31
N ASP A 134 -10.98 17.73 27.64
CA ASP A 134 -11.19 17.58 26.20
C ASP A 134 -12.64 17.25 25.84
N GLY A 135 -13.44 16.78 26.80
CA GLY A 135 -14.84 16.43 26.60
C GLY A 135 -15.08 15.06 25.97
N PHE A 136 -14.02 14.29 25.70
CA PHE A 136 -14.04 12.99 25.03
C PHE A 136 -13.55 11.86 25.95
N GLY A 137 -12.31 11.96 26.42
CA GLY A 137 -11.74 11.04 27.40
C GLY A 137 -11.96 11.53 28.84
N ASP A 138 -12.34 12.80 29.00
CA ASP A 138 -12.64 13.37 30.30
C ASP A 138 -13.81 14.35 30.21
N HIS A 139 -14.57 14.44 31.29
CA HIS A 139 -15.85 15.13 31.30
C HIS A 139 -16.05 15.94 32.58
N VAL A 140 -16.37 17.22 32.42
CA VAL A 140 -16.80 18.08 33.54
C VAL A 140 -18.20 17.66 33.98
N LEU A 141 -18.36 17.43 35.28
CA LEU A 141 -19.61 17.05 35.96
C LEU A 141 -20.39 18.28 36.43
N ALA A 142 -21.64 18.10 36.84
CA ALA A 142 -22.53 19.18 37.29
C ALA A 142 -21.99 19.98 38.49
N ASN A 143 -21.21 19.33 39.36
CA ASN A 143 -20.57 19.95 40.53
C ASN A 143 -19.19 20.57 40.24
N GLY A 144 -18.74 20.55 38.98
CA GLY A 144 -17.44 21.06 38.56
C GLY A 144 -16.29 20.06 38.64
N ASN A 145 -16.47 18.89 39.28
CA ASN A 145 -15.46 17.82 39.26
C ASN A 145 -15.28 17.26 37.85
N ILE A 146 -14.19 16.50 37.65
CA ILE A 146 -13.85 15.95 36.34
C ILE A 146 -13.85 14.43 36.43
N ALA A 147 -14.65 13.78 35.58
CA ALA A 147 -14.59 12.34 35.34
C ALA A 147 -13.51 12.06 34.29
N VAL A 148 -12.42 11.43 34.69
CA VAL A 148 -11.28 11.10 33.83
C VAL A 148 -11.33 9.63 33.46
N LEU A 149 -11.31 9.31 32.17
CA LEU A 149 -11.31 7.92 31.71
C LEU A 149 -10.16 7.14 32.35
N ARG A 150 -10.53 6.08 33.07
CA ARG A 150 -9.56 5.18 33.69
C ARG A 150 -8.91 4.33 32.63
N LYS A 151 -7.59 4.45 32.54
CA LYS A 151 -6.76 3.80 31.51
C LYS A 151 -6.50 2.36 31.91
N THR A 152 -7.26 1.43 31.34
CA THR A 152 -7.04 -0.02 31.50
C THR A 152 -6.64 -0.59 30.14
N GLY A 153 -5.32 -0.72 29.91
CA GLY A 153 -4.77 -1.13 28.61
C GLY A 153 -4.76 -0.01 27.56
N GLY A 154 -4.94 -0.37 26.29
CA GLY A 154 -4.98 0.58 25.17
C GLY A 154 -6.22 1.49 25.18
N LEU A 155 -6.10 2.68 24.59
CA LEU A 155 -7.21 3.62 24.41
C LEU A 155 -8.10 3.12 23.27
N LEU A 156 -9.39 2.95 23.53
CA LEU A 156 -10.38 2.48 22.54
C LEU A 156 -11.15 3.68 21.95
N ALA A 157 -11.36 3.67 20.64
CA ALA A 157 -12.04 4.75 19.92
C ALA A 157 -13.46 4.97 20.42
N THR A 158 -14.21 3.89 20.69
CA THR A 158 -15.56 4.01 21.22
C THR A 158 -15.61 4.66 22.62
N ARG A 159 -14.59 4.45 23.46
CA ARG A 159 -14.53 5.05 24.83
C ARG A 159 -14.27 6.56 24.82
N TYR A 160 -13.74 7.08 23.71
CA TYR A 160 -13.62 8.52 23.46
C TYR A 160 -14.85 9.08 22.73
N GLY A 161 -15.85 8.26 22.47
CA GLY A 161 -17.06 8.67 21.77
C GLY A 161 -16.86 8.85 20.27
N ALA A 162 -15.96 8.09 19.64
CA ALA A 162 -15.95 7.95 18.18
C ALA A 162 -17.12 7.05 17.71
N LYS A 163 -17.80 7.44 16.63
CA LYS A 163 -18.94 6.71 16.06
C LYS A 163 -18.54 5.94 14.81
N GLY A 164 -18.73 4.62 14.82
CA GLY A 164 -18.52 3.77 13.65
C GLY A 164 -19.71 3.73 12.68
N ASP A 165 -20.37 4.88 12.46
CA ASP A 165 -21.63 5.02 11.72
C ASP A 165 -21.44 5.26 10.22
N ASN A 166 -20.42 4.63 9.64
CA ASN A 166 -20.06 4.69 8.22
C ASN A 166 -19.79 6.11 7.71
N GLY A 167 -19.19 6.94 8.57
CA GLY A 167 -18.85 8.32 8.28
C GLY A 167 -20.05 9.28 8.27
N ALA A 168 -21.19 8.91 8.85
CA ALA A 168 -22.27 9.87 9.07
C ALA A 168 -21.87 10.92 10.12
N THR A 169 -21.09 10.52 11.13
CA THR A 169 -20.51 11.43 12.12
C THR A 169 -19.01 11.59 11.90
N ASP A 170 -18.54 12.84 11.96
CA ASP A 170 -17.12 13.13 12.02
C ASP A 170 -16.55 12.75 13.39
N SER A 171 -15.77 11.67 13.41
CA SER A 171 -15.10 11.14 14.60
C SER A 171 -13.64 11.61 14.71
N TYR A 172 -13.18 12.48 13.80
CA TYR A 172 -11.82 13.00 13.85
C TYR A 172 -11.46 13.64 15.20
N PRO A 173 -12.28 14.51 15.83
CA PRO A 173 -11.93 15.14 17.11
C PRO A 173 -11.61 14.13 18.21
N GLN A 174 -12.39 13.04 18.29
CA GLN A 174 -12.22 11.97 19.27
C GLN A 174 -10.94 11.18 19.01
N LEU A 175 -10.74 10.74 17.77
CA LEU A 175 -9.55 9.97 17.38
C LEU A 175 -8.26 10.78 17.53
N GLN A 176 -8.31 12.08 17.24
CA GLN A 176 -7.18 12.98 17.40
C GLN A 176 -6.90 13.29 18.88
N ALA A 177 -7.94 13.41 19.72
CA ALA A 177 -7.79 13.54 21.17
C ALA A 177 -7.09 12.31 21.78
N MET A 178 -7.45 11.11 21.33
CA MET A 178 -6.75 9.88 21.72
C MET A 178 -5.26 9.88 21.33
N ALA A 179 -4.95 10.27 20.09
CA ALA A 179 -3.56 10.35 19.63
C ALA A 179 -2.76 11.41 20.42
N LEU A 180 -3.38 12.57 20.72
CA LEU A 180 -2.78 13.60 21.57
C LEU A 180 -2.56 13.10 23.01
N GLN A 181 -3.45 12.24 23.50
CA GLN A 181 -3.32 11.66 24.82
C GLN A 181 -2.12 10.71 24.92
N LEU A 182 -1.79 9.96 23.87
CA LEU A 182 -0.54 9.18 23.82
C LEU A 182 0.69 10.09 23.93
N LYS A 183 0.69 11.22 23.21
CA LYS A 183 1.77 12.22 23.30
C LYS A 183 1.96 12.71 24.74
N LYS A 184 0.87 13.05 25.44
CA LYS A 184 0.92 13.51 26.84
C LYS A 184 1.50 12.45 27.79
N GLN A 185 1.31 11.17 27.49
CA GLN A 185 1.81 10.04 28.28
C GLN A 185 3.21 9.56 27.89
N GLY A 186 3.78 10.09 26.80
CA GLY A 186 5.07 9.65 26.26
C GLY A 186 5.00 8.43 25.33
N GLY A 187 3.80 7.95 25.00
CA GLY A 187 3.56 6.81 24.11
C GLY A 187 2.31 6.01 24.50
N GLY A 188 2.11 4.86 23.83
CA GLY A 188 1.07 3.90 24.16
C GLY A 188 0.30 3.39 22.94
N THR A 189 -0.90 2.88 23.15
CA THR A 189 -1.70 2.24 22.10
C THR A 189 -3.08 2.87 21.98
N VAL A 190 -3.44 3.23 20.75
CA VAL A 190 -4.80 3.58 20.32
C VAL A 190 -5.32 2.47 19.41
N VAL A 191 -6.50 1.96 19.75
CA VAL A 191 -7.17 0.90 18.99
C VAL A 191 -8.42 1.47 18.33
N LEU A 192 -8.50 1.33 17.01
CA LEU A 192 -9.73 1.53 16.23
C LEU A 192 -10.60 0.28 16.41
N ASP A 193 -11.25 0.20 17.57
CA ASP A 193 -12.10 -0.94 17.94
C ASP A 193 -13.34 -1.02 17.04
N TRP A 194 -13.95 -2.20 16.99
CA TRP A 194 -15.10 -2.40 16.11
C TRP A 194 -16.31 -1.65 16.67
N ALA A 195 -16.91 -0.80 15.83
CA ALA A 195 -18.07 0.02 16.17
C ALA A 195 -19.16 -0.03 15.09
N GLY A 196 -19.30 -1.17 14.41
CA GLY A 196 -20.22 -1.36 13.30
C GLY A 196 -19.53 -1.31 11.95
N GLU A 197 -19.34 -0.10 11.39
CA GLU A 197 -18.89 0.08 10.00
C GLU A 197 -17.56 0.83 9.86
N ALA A 198 -17.56 2.16 9.94
CA ALA A 198 -16.37 2.98 9.74
C ALA A 198 -16.45 4.29 10.52
N TYR A 199 -15.33 4.75 11.06
CA TYR A 199 -15.20 6.07 11.67
C TYR A 199 -15.01 7.14 10.60
N GLY A 200 -15.92 8.10 10.53
CA GLY A 200 -15.76 9.28 9.68
C GLY A 200 -14.59 10.14 10.13
N ILE A 201 -13.75 10.60 9.21
CA ILE A 201 -12.71 11.60 9.49
C ILE A 201 -12.77 12.73 8.47
N SER A 202 -12.88 13.97 8.97
CA SER A 202 -12.79 15.18 8.16
C SER A 202 -11.36 15.69 7.97
N GLU A 203 -10.40 15.17 8.75
CA GLU A 203 -9.01 15.62 8.80
C GLU A 203 -8.04 14.44 9.06
N SER A 204 -6.77 14.61 8.71
CA SER A 204 -5.69 13.65 8.90
C SER A 204 -5.40 13.40 10.37
N ILE A 205 -5.44 12.13 10.79
CA ILE A 205 -4.99 11.73 12.12
C ILE A 205 -3.47 11.83 12.17
N THR A 206 -2.96 12.61 13.11
CA THR A 206 -1.53 12.84 13.30
C THR A 206 -1.01 12.05 14.50
N LEU A 207 0.08 11.30 14.29
CA LEU A 207 0.72 10.44 15.30
C LEU A 207 2.03 11.05 15.82
N TRP A 208 2.35 10.75 17.08
CA TRP A 208 3.59 11.17 17.76
C TRP A 208 4.51 9.97 18.04
N ASN A 209 5.65 10.24 18.66
CA ASN A 209 6.61 9.22 19.04
C ASN A 209 5.97 8.12 19.90
N ASN A 210 6.51 6.90 19.83
CA ASN A 210 6.15 5.77 20.69
C ASN A 210 4.66 5.42 20.65
N SER A 211 4.02 5.63 19.50
CA SER A 211 2.58 5.41 19.33
C SER A 211 2.30 4.12 18.58
N THR A 212 1.40 3.30 19.11
CA THR A 212 0.73 2.24 18.34
C THR A 212 -0.65 2.74 17.94
N PHE A 213 -0.99 2.71 16.66
CA PHE A 213 -2.28 3.18 16.15
C PHE A 213 -2.82 2.24 15.08
N GLY A 214 -4.06 1.82 15.21
CA GLY A 214 -4.71 0.99 14.19
C GLY A 214 -5.75 0.06 14.80
N GLY A 215 -6.30 -0.84 14.00
CA GLY A 215 -7.28 -1.79 14.48
C GLY A 215 -8.16 -2.36 13.37
N PRO A 216 -9.13 -3.23 13.74
CA PRO A 216 -9.95 -3.94 12.78
C PRO A 216 -10.92 -3.05 12.01
N ASN A 217 -11.25 -1.87 12.54
CA ASN A 217 -12.29 -0.99 11.99
C ASN A 217 -11.77 -0.08 10.87
N TRP A 218 -12.67 0.39 10.01
CA TRP A 218 -12.34 1.29 8.91
C TRP A 218 -12.29 2.75 9.36
N LEU A 219 -11.36 3.51 8.79
CA LEU A 219 -11.48 4.97 8.66
C LEU A 219 -12.15 5.29 7.34
N LYS A 220 -13.08 6.22 7.34
CA LYS A 220 -13.72 6.74 6.12
C LYS A 220 -13.46 8.22 6.02
N VAL A 221 -12.75 8.62 4.98
CA VAL A 221 -12.52 10.04 4.70
C VAL A 221 -13.84 10.64 4.21
N ILE A 222 -14.28 11.72 4.86
CA ILE A 222 -15.56 12.40 4.56
C ILE A 222 -15.36 13.86 4.11
N ALA A 223 -14.15 14.39 4.24
CA ALA A 223 -13.76 15.70 3.74
C ALA A 223 -12.29 15.72 3.28
N GLN A 224 -11.88 16.79 2.61
CA GLN A 224 -10.48 17.01 2.23
C GLN A 224 -9.62 17.19 3.48
N THR A 225 -8.58 16.38 3.63
CA THR A 225 -7.63 16.50 4.75
C THR A 225 -6.47 17.43 4.42
N THR A 226 -5.78 17.90 5.45
CA THR A 226 -4.60 18.79 5.35
C THR A 226 -3.41 18.11 4.68
N TYR A 227 -3.23 16.81 4.90
CA TYR A 227 -2.06 16.07 4.39
C TYR A 227 -2.39 15.13 3.23
N ASP A 228 -3.59 15.20 2.67
CA ASP A 228 -4.02 14.33 1.58
C ASP A 228 -3.92 12.83 1.93
N ALA A 229 -4.08 12.51 3.22
CA ALA A 229 -4.01 11.17 3.75
C ALA A 229 -4.82 11.03 5.05
N ALA A 230 -5.37 9.84 5.29
CA ALA A 230 -6.09 9.54 6.52
C ALA A 230 -5.18 9.57 7.76
N VAL A 231 -3.96 9.04 7.65
CA VAL A 231 -3.02 8.91 8.77
C VAL A 231 -1.62 9.36 8.37
N THR A 232 -0.99 10.15 9.24
CA THR A 232 0.40 10.56 9.13
C THR A 232 1.03 10.76 10.51
N GLY A 233 2.35 10.91 10.55
CA GLY A 233 3.08 11.34 11.75
C GLY A 233 3.33 12.84 11.73
N VAL A 234 3.56 13.43 12.90
CA VAL A 234 4.23 14.73 12.96
C VAL A 234 5.63 14.60 12.35
N PRO A 235 6.17 15.65 11.69
CA PRO A 235 7.54 15.61 11.17
C PRO A 235 8.54 15.11 12.22
N GLY A 236 9.34 14.11 11.85
CA GLY A 236 10.30 13.49 12.75
C GLY A 236 9.73 12.48 13.76
N ALA A 237 8.46 12.07 13.66
CA ALA A 237 7.88 11.06 14.53
C ALA A 237 8.66 9.73 14.49
N LYS A 238 8.97 9.17 15.66
CA LYS A 238 9.82 7.98 15.82
C LYS A 238 9.10 6.84 16.54
N ASN A 239 9.47 5.60 16.23
CA ASN A 239 8.95 4.41 16.91
C ASN A 239 7.42 4.36 16.88
N VAL A 240 6.86 4.30 15.66
CA VAL A 240 5.41 4.24 15.45
C VAL A 240 5.05 2.87 14.87
N HIS A 241 4.05 2.23 15.47
CA HIS A 241 3.58 0.92 15.06
C HIS A 241 2.12 0.99 14.59
N ILE A 242 1.84 0.48 13.39
CA ILE A 242 0.51 0.41 12.80
C ILE A 242 0.22 -1.06 12.49
N PRO A 243 -0.37 -1.84 13.42
CA PRO A 243 -0.60 -3.27 13.20
C PRO A 243 -1.52 -3.51 12.00
N GLU A 244 -2.60 -2.73 11.92
CA GLU A 244 -3.60 -2.78 10.87
C GLU A 244 -4.19 -1.38 10.63
N LEU A 245 -4.27 -0.97 9.37
CA LEU A 245 -4.92 0.27 8.96
C LEU A 245 -5.84 0.00 7.77
N LYS A 246 -7.12 0.35 7.89
CA LYS A 246 -8.11 0.25 6.81
C LYS A 246 -8.68 1.63 6.51
N VAL A 247 -8.60 2.07 5.26
CA VAL A 247 -9.03 3.41 4.84
C VAL A 247 -9.91 3.32 3.59
N ASP A 248 -11.10 3.89 3.68
CA ASP A 248 -11.93 4.24 2.53
C ASP A 248 -11.77 5.74 2.26
N CYS A 249 -11.15 6.09 1.14
CA CYS A 249 -10.98 7.49 0.74
C CYS A 249 -12.26 8.09 0.14
N SER A 250 -13.35 7.32 0.01
CA SER A 250 -14.67 7.75 -0.48
C SER A 250 -14.64 8.44 -1.85
N PHE A 251 -13.65 8.14 -2.70
CA PHE A 251 -13.38 8.87 -3.96
C PHE A 251 -13.15 10.37 -3.80
N ILE A 252 -12.84 10.83 -2.58
CA ILE A 252 -12.50 12.23 -2.35
C ILE A 252 -11.16 12.51 -3.04
N PRO A 253 -11.10 13.49 -3.97
CA PRO A 253 -9.90 13.73 -4.76
C PRO A 253 -8.66 13.97 -3.90
N ALA A 254 -7.51 13.46 -4.34
CA ALA A 254 -6.21 13.54 -3.69
C ALA A 254 -6.04 12.73 -2.39
N GLN A 255 -7.09 12.18 -1.79
CA GLN A 255 -6.97 11.54 -0.48
C GLN A 255 -6.30 10.16 -0.57
N GLY A 256 -5.44 9.88 0.41
CA GLY A 256 -4.69 8.63 0.54
C GLY A 256 -4.89 7.94 1.90
N GLY A 257 -4.22 6.80 2.08
CA GLY A 257 -4.27 6.05 3.33
C GLY A 257 -3.20 6.48 4.32
N LEU A 258 -2.00 5.92 4.17
CA LEU A 258 -0.85 6.20 5.04
C LEU A 258 0.16 7.12 4.33
N TYR A 259 0.55 8.18 5.02
CA TYR A 259 1.63 9.06 4.56
C TYR A 259 2.79 9.06 5.55
N LEU A 260 3.88 8.41 5.16
CA LEU A 260 5.16 8.52 5.84
C LEU A 260 5.86 9.79 5.36
N ARG A 261 5.58 10.89 6.05
CA ARG A 261 6.10 12.22 5.74
C ARG A 261 7.43 12.49 6.45
N ARG A 262 8.26 13.38 5.90
CA ARG A 262 9.44 14.06 6.50
C ARG A 262 10.06 13.43 7.77
N ASN A 263 11.11 12.63 7.57
CA ASN A 263 12.02 12.12 8.62
C ASN A 263 11.40 11.19 9.68
N HIS A 264 10.30 10.54 9.36
CA HIS A 264 9.78 9.44 10.19
C HIS A 264 10.81 8.30 10.29
N THR A 265 11.17 7.86 11.50
CA THR A 265 12.16 6.78 11.72
C THR A 265 11.58 5.66 12.58
N GLU A 266 11.95 4.41 12.31
CA GLU A 266 11.47 3.25 13.09
C GLU A 266 9.95 3.09 13.00
N TRP A 267 9.41 3.24 11.79
CA TRP A 267 7.99 2.99 11.53
C TRP A 267 7.79 1.54 11.12
N HIS A 268 6.84 0.88 11.77
CA HIS A 268 6.45 -0.49 11.45
C HIS A 268 4.96 -0.48 11.13
N ALA A 269 4.58 -0.82 9.91
CA ALA A 269 3.19 -1.02 9.53
C ALA A 269 2.98 -2.49 9.14
N GLY A 270 2.05 -3.18 9.78
CA GLY A 270 1.71 -4.57 9.51
C GLY A 270 0.93 -4.69 8.21
N SER A 271 -0.39 -4.50 8.27
CA SER A 271 -1.29 -4.57 7.10
C SER A 271 -1.98 -3.23 6.85
N ILE A 272 -1.85 -2.70 5.64
CA ILE A 272 -2.52 -1.48 5.21
C ILE A 272 -3.47 -1.82 4.06
N THR A 273 -4.75 -1.51 4.21
CA THR A 273 -5.76 -1.64 3.16
C THR A 273 -6.36 -0.28 2.86
N VAL A 274 -6.30 0.14 1.60
CA VAL A 274 -6.86 1.41 1.15
C VAL A 274 -7.72 1.20 -0.08
N LYS A 275 -8.88 1.85 -0.14
CA LYS A 275 -9.72 1.87 -1.33
C LYS A 275 -10.19 3.26 -1.72
N ASN A 276 -10.56 3.40 -2.99
CA ASN A 276 -11.24 4.58 -3.55
C ASN A 276 -10.42 5.87 -3.46
N ALA A 277 -9.10 5.79 -3.65
CA ALA A 277 -8.18 6.92 -3.53
C ALA A 277 -8.01 7.63 -4.89
N LEU A 278 -8.88 8.60 -5.18
CA LEU A 278 -8.93 9.24 -6.51
C LEU A 278 -7.78 10.24 -6.72
N HIS A 279 -7.20 10.24 -7.92
CA HIS A 279 -6.21 11.26 -8.28
C HIS A 279 -6.83 12.66 -8.45
N ASP A 280 -6.05 13.68 -8.11
CA ASP A 280 -6.36 15.08 -8.39
C ASP A 280 -5.17 15.77 -9.05
N LYS A 281 -5.39 16.46 -10.19
CA LYS A 281 -4.31 17.11 -10.95
C LYS A 281 -3.71 18.30 -10.21
N SER A 282 -4.46 18.95 -9.33
CA SER A 282 -4.03 20.16 -8.62
C SER A 282 -3.25 19.83 -7.34
N ARG A 283 -3.68 18.82 -6.59
CA ARG A 283 -3.07 18.41 -5.31
C ARG A 283 -2.10 17.23 -5.44
N LYS A 284 -2.18 16.46 -6.52
CA LYS A 284 -1.31 15.30 -6.83
C LYS A 284 -1.30 14.20 -5.76
N GLY A 285 -2.49 13.83 -5.30
CA GLY A 285 -2.69 12.75 -4.32
C GLY A 285 -3.35 11.49 -4.90
N GLY A 286 -4.15 10.78 -4.10
CA GLY A 286 -4.86 9.53 -4.50
C GLY A 286 -4.05 8.26 -4.25
N ARG A 287 -3.06 8.33 -3.36
CA ARG A 287 -2.05 7.29 -3.15
C ARG A 287 -2.41 6.47 -1.92
N ALA A 288 -2.49 5.15 -2.03
CA ALA A 288 -2.79 4.30 -0.88
C ALA A 288 -1.71 4.45 0.21
N VAL A 289 -0.44 4.31 -0.17
CA VAL A 289 0.70 4.59 0.70
C VAL A 289 1.69 5.52 0.02
N THR A 290 2.07 6.58 0.71
CA THR A 290 3.14 7.51 0.27
C THR A 290 4.28 7.48 1.26
N CYS A 291 5.48 7.19 0.79
CA CYS A 291 6.72 7.34 1.53
C CYS A 291 7.53 8.45 0.86
N GLU A 292 7.56 9.64 1.46
CA GLU A 292 8.28 10.79 0.89
C GLU A 292 9.41 11.21 1.80
N ALA A 293 10.63 11.20 1.31
CA ALA A 293 11.84 11.35 2.10
C ALA A 293 11.91 12.53 3.09
N GLY A 294 12.84 12.39 4.02
CA GLY A 294 13.10 13.37 5.07
C GLY A 294 13.86 14.60 4.61
N VAL A 295 13.55 15.78 5.18
CA VAL A 295 14.35 17.01 4.98
C VAL A 295 15.29 17.22 6.18
N ASN A 296 16.54 17.61 5.92
CA ASN A 296 17.51 17.94 6.97
C ASN A 296 17.86 16.75 7.91
N LEU A 297 18.60 15.78 7.36
CA LEU A 297 19.04 14.59 8.09
C LEU A 297 19.77 14.88 9.41
N SER A 298 20.54 15.97 9.46
CA SER A 298 21.33 16.31 10.65
C SER A 298 20.47 16.51 11.90
N LEU A 299 19.19 16.90 11.73
CA LEU A 299 18.27 17.13 12.83
C LEU A 299 17.44 15.90 13.19
N TYR A 300 17.11 15.03 12.22
CA TYR A 300 16.08 14.02 12.43
C TYR A 300 16.53 12.57 12.16
N GLY A 301 17.68 12.37 11.50
CA GLY A 301 18.16 11.08 11.03
C GLY A 301 17.50 10.63 9.71
N GLY A 302 18.04 9.58 9.11
CA GLY A 302 17.45 8.96 7.91
C GLY A 302 16.18 8.19 8.23
N ARG A 303 15.19 8.21 7.34
CA ARG A 303 13.98 7.39 7.51
C ARG A 303 14.33 5.92 7.44
N LYS A 304 13.72 5.12 8.32
CA LYS A 304 13.68 3.66 8.26
C LYS A 304 12.24 3.22 8.53
N ALA A 305 11.64 2.51 7.59
CA ALA A 305 10.27 2.01 7.74
C ALA A 305 10.14 0.60 7.16
N VAL A 306 9.34 -0.23 7.81
CA VAL A 306 8.99 -1.57 7.35
C VAL A 306 7.47 -1.64 7.20
N ILE A 307 7.01 -2.03 6.02
CA ILE A 307 5.59 -2.23 5.70
C ILE A 307 5.39 -3.69 5.31
N GLY A 308 4.60 -4.43 6.09
CA GLY A 308 4.34 -5.85 5.86
C GLY A 308 3.47 -6.11 4.62
N GLY A 309 2.37 -5.39 4.48
CA GLY A 309 1.48 -5.56 3.34
C GLY A 309 0.67 -4.31 3.02
N ILE A 310 0.51 -4.07 1.73
CA ILE A 310 -0.36 -3.04 1.18
C ILE A 310 -1.39 -3.72 0.29
N ILE A 311 -2.67 -3.44 0.52
CA ILE A 311 -3.78 -3.78 -0.38
C ILE A 311 -4.40 -2.47 -0.84
N ALA A 312 -4.29 -2.17 -2.14
CA ALA A 312 -4.83 -0.95 -2.74
C ALA A 312 -5.88 -1.30 -3.79
N ILE A 313 -7.06 -0.70 -3.70
CA ILE A 313 -8.20 -0.99 -4.57
C ILE A 313 -8.77 0.32 -5.11
N ASP A 314 -8.89 0.48 -6.43
CA ASP A 314 -9.43 1.69 -7.05
C ASP A 314 -8.68 2.97 -6.58
N CYS A 315 -7.35 2.88 -6.53
CA CYS A 315 -6.47 3.99 -6.16
C CYS A 315 -5.74 4.56 -7.38
N TYR A 316 -5.27 5.80 -7.30
CA TYR A 316 -4.34 6.32 -8.30
C TYR A 316 -3.03 5.53 -8.29
N MET A 317 -2.42 5.40 -7.10
CA MET A 317 -1.19 4.64 -6.89
C MET A 317 -1.31 3.74 -5.67
N ALA A 318 -0.91 2.47 -5.78
CA ALA A 318 -0.83 1.60 -4.61
C ALA A 318 0.34 1.99 -3.68
N LEU A 319 1.51 2.23 -4.26
CA LEU A 319 2.70 2.65 -3.51
C LEU A 319 3.42 3.79 -4.24
N CYS A 320 3.66 4.87 -3.52
CA CYS A 320 4.52 5.97 -3.95
C CYS A 320 5.77 6.01 -3.06
N LEU A 321 6.94 5.90 -3.69
CA LEU A 321 8.24 6.03 -3.05
C LEU A 321 8.94 7.26 -3.63
N ALA A 322 9.17 8.26 -2.79
CA ALA A 322 9.72 9.54 -3.21
C ALA A 322 10.96 9.92 -2.40
N GLY A 323 12.00 10.43 -3.06
CA GLY A 323 13.21 10.91 -2.40
C GLY A 323 14.07 11.84 -3.24
N GLY A 324 15.25 12.20 -2.71
CA GLY A 324 16.05 13.30 -3.23
C GLY A 324 17.44 13.52 -2.61
N THR A 325 18.28 14.34 -3.26
CA THR A 325 19.59 14.79 -2.79
C THR A 325 19.51 15.57 -1.47
N ASN A 326 18.52 16.46 -1.33
CA ASN A 326 18.23 17.20 -0.09
C ASN A 326 17.10 16.54 0.74
N GLN A 327 16.64 15.40 0.26
CA GLN A 327 15.51 14.66 0.76
C GLN A 327 15.89 13.19 0.85
N GLU A 328 16.83 12.84 1.73
CA GLU A 328 17.32 11.46 1.77
C GLU A 328 16.28 10.56 2.43
N ASP A 329 15.83 9.54 1.71
CA ASP A 329 15.20 8.37 2.29
C ASP A 329 16.22 7.23 2.26
N THR A 330 16.28 6.40 3.31
CA THR A 330 17.23 5.28 3.32
C THR A 330 16.60 4.06 3.98
N GLY A 331 16.06 3.14 3.19
CA GLY A 331 15.63 1.84 3.72
C GLY A 331 14.18 1.81 4.17
N VAL A 332 13.27 2.21 3.28
CA VAL A 332 11.89 1.70 3.34
C VAL A 332 11.87 0.31 2.73
N VAL A 333 11.40 -0.66 3.50
CA VAL A 333 11.19 -2.04 3.06
C VAL A 333 9.69 -2.32 3.02
N VAL A 334 9.18 -2.70 1.86
CA VAL A 334 7.80 -3.14 1.66
C VAL A 334 7.82 -4.62 1.31
N HIS A 335 7.24 -5.46 2.16
CA HIS A 335 7.25 -6.90 1.94
C HIS A 335 6.27 -7.32 0.84
N SER A 336 5.06 -6.77 0.82
CA SER A 336 4.06 -7.11 -0.19
C SER A 336 3.20 -5.92 -0.62
N VAL A 337 2.89 -5.87 -1.91
CA VAL A 337 1.91 -4.94 -2.52
C VAL A 337 0.91 -5.75 -3.32
N VAL A 338 -0.37 -5.58 -3.04
CA VAL A 338 -1.50 -6.09 -3.81
C VAL A 338 -2.27 -4.90 -4.35
N ALA A 339 -2.33 -4.74 -5.67
CA ALA A 339 -3.04 -3.63 -6.32
C ALA A 339 -4.17 -4.14 -7.22
N GLU A 340 -5.36 -3.57 -7.10
CA GLU A 340 -6.51 -3.90 -7.92
C GLU A 340 -7.12 -2.63 -8.50
N ARG A 341 -7.32 -2.58 -9.82
CA ARG A 341 -7.92 -1.42 -10.51
C ARG A 341 -7.23 -0.09 -10.21
N CYS A 342 -5.93 -0.13 -9.92
CA CYS A 342 -5.15 1.08 -9.70
C CYS A 342 -4.61 1.64 -11.02
N GLU A 343 -4.50 2.97 -11.15
CA GLU A 343 -3.89 3.55 -12.35
C GLU A 343 -2.41 3.16 -12.45
N THR A 344 -1.70 3.19 -11.31
CA THR A 344 -0.30 2.80 -11.14
C THR A 344 -0.17 1.84 -9.96
N VAL A 345 0.67 0.82 -10.10
CA VAL A 345 1.03 -0.11 -9.01
C VAL A 345 2.10 0.53 -8.13
N ILE A 346 3.26 0.89 -8.70
CA ILE A 346 4.35 1.54 -7.96
C ILE A 346 4.83 2.77 -8.74
N GLY A 347 4.91 3.90 -8.06
CA GLY A 347 5.52 5.13 -8.56
C GLY A 347 6.78 5.48 -7.79
N LEU A 348 7.88 5.73 -8.51
CA LEU A 348 9.14 6.22 -7.98
C LEU A 348 9.32 7.69 -8.35
N PHE A 349 9.61 8.55 -7.36
CA PHE A 349 9.68 10.00 -7.58
C PHE A 349 10.96 10.59 -7.00
N GLY A 350 11.83 11.07 -7.88
CA GLY A 350 12.89 11.97 -7.54
C GLY A 350 12.36 13.40 -7.43
N ASN A 351 12.26 13.96 -6.22
CA ASN A 351 11.70 15.30 -6.00
C ASN A 351 12.70 16.46 -5.85
N THR A 352 14.02 16.26 -6.06
CA THR A 352 15.04 17.30 -5.80
C THR A 352 16.16 17.32 -6.84
N ALA A 353 16.83 18.45 -7.07
CA ALA A 353 17.95 18.53 -8.02
C ALA A 353 19.11 17.53 -7.78
N GLY A 354 19.96 17.33 -8.79
CA GLY A 354 21.14 16.45 -8.72
C GLY A 354 20.88 15.01 -9.12
N TYR A 355 20.33 14.80 -10.33
CA TYR A 355 20.07 13.49 -10.91
C TYR A 355 21.24 13.00 -11.77
N PRO A 356 21.53 11.68 -11.79
CA PRO A 356 20.98 10.64 -10.91
C PRO A 356 21.36 10.86 -9.44
N HIS A 357 20.54 10.37 -8.50
CA HIS A 357 20.87 10.51 -7.09
C HIS A 357 22.03 9.60 -6.67
N PRO A 358 22.91 10.04 -5.75
CA PRO A 358 23.94 9.18 -5.17
C PRO A 358 23.33 7.91 -4.56
N GLY A 359 24.09 6.81 -4.55
CA GLY A 359 23.65 5.50 -4.02
C GLY A 359 23.16 5.49 -2.57
N ALA A 360 23.43 6.55 -1.82
CA ALA A 360 22.97 6.77 -0.45
C ALA A 360 21.53 7.30 -0.35
N LYS A 361 20.83 7.59 -1.46
CA LYS A 361 19.46 8.17 -1.45
C LYS A 361 18.42 7.13 -1.88
N MET A 362 17.19 7.28 -1.41
CA MET A 362 16.04 6.38 -1.61
C MET A 362 16.23 4.97 -1.00
N GLN A 363 17.19 4.18 -1.51
CA GLN A 363 17.54 2.84 -0.99
C GLN A 363 16.33 1.98 -0.59
N HIS A 364 15.30 1.95 -1.42
CA HIS A 364 14.06 1.25 -1.10
C HIS A 364 14.09 -0.20 -1.59
N VAL A 365 13.38 -1.08 -0.90
CA VAL A 365 13.16 -2.46 -1.31
C VAL A 365 11.67 -2.77 -1.29
N VAL A 366 11.14 -3.27 -2.39
CA VAL A 366 9.79 -3.84 -2.48
C VAL A 366 9.94 -5.30 -2.85
N GLN A 367 9.52 -6.24 -2.01
CA GLN A 367 9.87 -7.66 -2.22
C GLN A 367 8.91 -8.38 -3.17
N GLN A 368 7.60 -8.27 -2.96
CA GLN A 368 6.60 -8.98 -3.75
C GLN A 368 5.49 -8.04 -4.21
N VAL A 369 5.09 -8.19 -5.47
CA VAL A 369 4.02 -7.39 -6.06
C VAL A 369 3.02 -8.28 -6.79
N ALA A 370 1.75 -8.21 -6.40
CA ALA A 370 0.65 -8.79 -7.15
C ALA A 370 -0.28 -7.66 -7.61
N ALA A 371 -0.70 -7.69 -8.87
CA ALA A 371 -1.58 -6.66 -9.39
C ALA A 371 -2.59 -7.25 -10.36
N ARG A 372 -3.79 -6.66 -10.38
CA ARG A 372 -4.85 -6.99 -11.33
C ARG A 372 -5.49 -5.74 -11.91
N ASN A 373 -5.67 -5.71 -13.22
CA ASN A 373 -6.34 -4.61 -13.93
C ASN A 373 -5.73 -3.25 -13.57
N CYS A 374 -4.40 -3.13 -13.68
CA CYS A 374 -3.66 -1.92 -13.34
C CYS A 374 -2.86 -1.40 -14.54
N GLY A 375 -2.44 -0.12 -14.48
CA GLY A 375 -1.55 0.50 -15.49
C GLY A 375 -2.26 1.40 -16.51
N LYS A 376 -3.54 1.72 -16.30
CA LYS A 376 -4.32 2.60 -17.17
C LYS A 376 -4.65 3.90 -16.46
N SER A 377 -4.23 5.02 -17.05
CA SER A 377 -4.62 6.35 -16.56
C SER A 377 -6.11 6.59 -16.83
N VAL A 378 -6.85 7.04 -15.81
CA VAL A 378 -8.21 7.56 -15.96
C VAL A 378 -8.23 9.09 -15.90
N LYS A 379 -7.17 9.72 -15.38
CA LYS A 379 -7.14 11.17 -15.14
C LYS A 379 -6.38 11.96 -16.20
N TYR A 380 -5.29 11.42 -16.73
CA TYR A 380 -4.45 12.07 -17.73
C TYR A 380 -4.66 11.50 -19.14
N ASN A 381 -4.63 12.36 -20.15
CA ASN A 381 -4.85 12.00 -21.56
C ASN A 381 -3.58 11.45 -22.26
N ARG A 382 -2.75 10.70 -21.54
CA ARG A 382 -1.45 10.22 -22.03
C ARG A 382 -1.25 8.71 -21.78
N PRO A 383 -0.29 8.08 -22.48
CA PRO A 383 0.17 6.75 -22.10
C PRO A 383 0.59 6.70 -20.63
N HIS A 384 0.22 5.60 -19.97
CA HIS A 384 0.48 5.36 -18.56
C HIS A 384 1.21 4.03 -18.37
N GLY A 385 1.87 3.87 -17.22
CA GLY A 385 2.62 2.67 -16.87
C GLY A 385 2.03 1.99 -15.64
N ALA A 386 2.17 0.66 -15.54
CA ALA A 386 1.88 -0.04 -14.28
C ALA A 386 2.93 0.27 -13.22
N PHE A 387 4.20 0.33 -13.63
CA PHE A 387 5.32 0.79 -12.83
C PHE A 387 5.87 2.06 -13.48
N VAL A 388 5.98 3.13 -12.70
CA VAL A 388 6.33 4.44 -13.23
C VAL A 388 7.47 5.07 -12.44
N SER A 389 8.30 5.86 -13.12
CA SER A 389 9.38 6.58 -12.48
C SER A 389 9.57 7.97 -13.07
N ASP A 390 9.43 8.99 -12.22
CA ASP A 390 9.94 10.34 -12.50
C ASP A 390 11.26 10.49 -11.76
N ARG A 391 12.36 10.10 -12.41
CA ARG A 391 13.72 10.22 -11.86
C ARG A 391 13.97 9.41 -10.57
N GLY A 392 13.26 8.29 -10.40
CA GLY A 392 13.48 7.35 -9.29
C GLY A 392 14.89 6.75 -9.31
N SER A 393 15.46 6.49 -8.13
CA SER A 393 16.82 5.94 -8.02
C SER A 393 17.02 4.96 -6.87
N ASN A 394 17.98 4.03 -6.99
CA ASN A 394 18.42 3.13 -5.91
C ASN A 394 17.29 2.29 -5.29
N VAL A 395 16.40 1.75 -6.12
CA VAL A 395 15.26 0.93 -5.66
C VAL A 395 15.41 -0.48 -6.19
N ARG A 396 15.15 -1.48 -5.34
CA ARG A 396 14.99 -2.87 -5.78
C ARG A 396 13.53 -3.26 -5.66
N ILE A 397 12.94 -3.69 -6.77
CA ILE A 397 11.62 -4.29 -6.80
C ILE A 397 11.83 -5.77 -7.13
N GLY A 398 11.39 -6.65 -6.23
CA GLY A 398 11.46 -8.08 -6.40
C GLY A 398 10.44 -8.57 -7.44
N SER A 399 10.12 -9.87 -7.35
CA SER A 399 9.24 -10.50 -8.32
C SER A 399 7.83 -9.89 -8.32
N PHE A 400 7.26 -9.71 -9.51
CA PHE A 400 5.85 -9.30 -9.66
C PHE A 400 5.00 -10.29 -10.47
N SER A 401 3.68 -10.25 -10.24
CA SER A 401 2.65 -10.88 -11.06
C SER A 401 1.54 -9.88 -11.35
N LEU A 402 1.43 -9.44 -12.60
CA LEU A 402 0.37 -8.54 -13.07
C LEU A 402 -0.53 -9.28 -14.07
N HIS A 403 -1.84 -9.24 -13.85
CA HIS A 403 -2.82 -9.78 -14.79
C HIS A 403 -3.86 -8.72 -15.15
N ASN A 404 -3.97 -8.38 -16.42
CA ASN A 404 -5.04 -7.53 -16.94
C ASN A 404 -6.01 -8.39 -17.74
N ASP A 405 -7.26 -8.41 -17.29
CA ASP A 405 -8.35 -9.10 -17.97
C ASP A 405 -8.57 -8.48 -19.36
N PRO A 406 -8.99 -9.26 -20.37
CA PRO A 406 -9.23 -8.72 -21.72
C PRO A 406 -10.16 -7.49 -21.75
N GLU A 407 -11.16 -7.45 -20.87
CA GLU A 407 -12.11 -6.34 -20.75
C GLU A 407 -11.49 -5.05 -20.21
N TYR A 408 -10.37 -5.14 -19.47
CA TYR A 408 -9.63 -3.96 -19.00
C TYR A 408 -8.93 -3.23 -20.17
N GLY A 409 -8.57 -4.00 -21.19
CA GLY A 409 -7.88 -3.56 -22.40
C GLY A 409 -6.38 -3.35 -22.21
N ALA A 410 -5.73 -2.92 -23.29
CA ALA A 410 -4.29 -2.70 -23.31
C ALA A 410 -3.88 -1.49 -22.45
N ILE A 411 -2.73 -1.60 -21.79
CA ILE A 411 -2.08 -0.49 -21.08
C ILE A 411 -1.03 0.19 -21.96
N GLY A 412 -0.64 1.41 -21.58
CA GLY A 412 0.44 2.11 -22.30
C GLY A 412 1.76 1.36 -22.15
N SER A 413 2.18 1.08 -20.92
CA SER A 413 3.39 0.32 -20.69
C SER A 413 3.41 -0.47 -19.38
N LEU A 414 4.24 -1.51 -19.32
CA LEU A 414 4.50 -2.19 -18.05
C LEU A 414 5.42 -1.32 -17.17
N PHE A 415 6.58 -0.90 -17.71
CA PHE A 415 7.51 0.03 -17.06
C PHE A 415 7.61 1.33 -17.86
N MET A 416 7.46 2.47 -17.19
CA MET A 416 7.52 3.80 -17.81
C MET A 416 8.42 4.78 -17.04
N GLY A 417 9.25 5.55 -17.74
CA GLY A 417 9.94 6.71 -17.19
C GLY A 417 11.44 6.55 -17.07
N ASP A 418 12.05 7.35 -16.20
CA ASP A 418 13.50 7.49 -16.05
C ASP A 418 13.98 6.82 -14.75
N TRP A 419 14.96 5.92 -14.84
CA TRP A 419 15.35 5.03 -13.72
C TRP A 419 16.85 5.03 -13.49
N SER A 420 17.33 5.22 -12.27
CA SER A 420 18.77 5.15 -12.00
C SER A 420 19.12 4.16 -10.90
N ASN A 421 19.97 3.17 -11.18
CA ASN A 421 20.30 2.13 -10.21
C ASN A 421 19.04 1.43 -9.67
N VAL A 422 18.10 1.13 -10.56
CA VAL A 422 16.87 0.41 -10.23
C VAL A 422 16.97 -1.01 -10.75
N VAL A 423 16.63 -1.98 -9.90
CA VAL A 423 16.62 -3.41 -10.25
C VAL A 423 15.21 -3.95 -10.13
N ILE A 424 14.72 -4.60 -11.18
CA ILE A 424 13.49 -5.39 -11.19
C ILE A 424 13.87 -6.88 -11.31
N ASP A 425 13.65 -7.64 -10.25
CA ASP A 425 14.04 -9.06 -10.13
C ASP A 425 12.91 -9.99 -10.63
N GLY A 426 12.63 -9.90 -11.93
CA GLY A 426 11.72 -10.78 -12.64
C GLY A 426 10.24 -10.54 -12.39
N GLY A 427 9.41 -11.19 -13.21
CA GLY A 427 7.97 -11.18 -13.02
C GLY A 427 7.19 -11.59 -14.25
N THR A 428 5.89 -11.82 -14.08
CA THR A 428 4.99 -12.16 -15.17
C THR A 428 3.93 -11.10 -15.35
N PHE A 429 3.76 -10.61 -16.58
CA PHE A 429 2.65 -9.79 -17.00
C PHE A 429 1.78 -10.58 -17.99
N ILE A 430 0.50 -10.77 -17.67
CA ILE A 430 -0.49 -11.35 -18.57
C ILE A 430 -1.41 -10.22 -19.00
N GLY A 431 -1.37 -9.85 -20.28
CA GLY A 431 -2.15 -8.76 -20.84
C GLY A 431 -1.47 -8.05 -22.01
N ASP A 432 -2.21 -7.14 -22.61
CA ASP A 432 -1.76 -6.37 -23.77
C ASP A 432 -1.15 -5.03 -23.36
N CYS A 433 -0.12 -4.58 -24.08
CA CYS A 433 0.48 -3.26 -23.87
C CYS A 433 1.07 -2.64 -25.14
N THR A 434 1.17 -1.32 -25.18
CA THR A 434 1.92 -0.65 -26.25
C THR A 434 3.43 -0.83 -26.09
N SER A 435 3.96 -0.81 -24.87
CA SER A 435 5.38 -1.10 -24.61
C SER A 435 5.65 -1.88 -23.33
N LEU A 436 6.60 -2.82 -23.35
CA LEU A 436 7.01 -3.45 -22.09
C LEU A 436 7.85 -2.50 -21.26
N VAL A 437 8.85 -1.88 -21.89
CA VAL A 437 9.67 -0.83 -21.26
C VAL A 437 9.58 0.43 -22.10
N SER A 438 9.18 1.54 -21.51
CA SER A 438 9.22 2.86 -22.12
C SER A 438 10.07 3.81 -21.29
N PHE A 439 11.15 4.32 -21.88
CA PHE A 439 11.95 5.40 -21.31
C PHE A 439 11.39 6.78 -21.68
N THR A 440 10.12 6.85 -22.06
CA THR A 440 9.40 8.12 -22.14
C THR A 440 9.19 8.62 -20.73
N ARG A 441 9.61 9.85 -20.44
CA ARG A 441 9.48 10.48 -19.12
C ARG A 441 8.08 10.27 -18.54
N PHE A 442 8.01 9.93 -17.26
CA PHE A 442 6.77 9.99 -16.51
C PHE A 442 6.64 11.35 -15.82
N PHE A 443 5.47 11.99 -15.93
CA PHE A 443 5.17 13.18 -15.14
C PHE A 443 3.66 13.28 -14.89
N GLU A 444 3.26 13.69 -13.68
CA GLU A 444 1.84 13.91 -13.31
C GLU A 444 1.25 15.16 -14.00
N ALA A 445 1.18 15.13 -15.34
CA ALA A 445 0.62 16.15 -16.22
C ALA A 445 0.03 15.54 -17.51
N ASP A 446 -0.81 16.29 -18.21
CA ASP A 446 -1.40 15.89 -19.50
C ASP A 446 -0.38 15.91 -20.65
N THR A 447 0.64 16.77 -20.56
CA THR A 447 1.70 16.89 -21.54
C THR A 447 3.04 16.68 -20.86
N ILE A 448 3.86 15.81 -21.45
CA ILE A 448 5.22 15.55 -21.03
C ILE A 448 6.12 16.25 -22.05
N THR A 449 6.87 17.26 -21.62
CA THR A 449 7.97 17.81 -22.41
C THR A 449 9.21 16.95 -22.19
N ASP A 450 9.88 16.59 -23.28
CA ASP A 450 11.18 15.94 -23.23
C ASP A 450 12.20 16.87 -22.54
N ASP A 451 12.97 16.34 -21.60
CA ASP A 451 14.05 17.02 -20.89
C ASP A 451 15.23 16.05 -20.71
N VAL A 452 16.38 16.55 -20.26
CA VAL A 452 17.68 15.84 -20.16
C VAL A 452 17.71 14.96 -18.90
N PHE A 453 16.89 13.92 -18.85
CA PHE A 453 16.97 12.88 -17.81
C PHE A 453 17.39 11.55 -18.43
N SER A 454 18.09 10.73 -17.64
CA SER A 454 18.67 9.48 -18.11
C SER A 454 18.35 8.33 -17.17
N THR A 455 18.06 7.19 -17.80
CA THR A 455 18.13 5.87 -17.21
C THR A 455 19.57 5.37 -17.17
N LEU A 456 20.05 5.00 -15.99
CA LEU A 456 21.46 4.63 -15.77
C LEU A 456 21.57 3.42 -14.85
N ASN A 457 22.52 2.51 -15.09
CA ASN A 457 22.87 1.41 -14.18
C ASN A 457 21.66 0.58 -13.72
N SER A 458 20.67 0.36 -14.59
CA SER A 458 19.41 -0.29 -14.19
C SER A 458 19.27 -1.68 -14.81
N GLU A 459 18.52 -2.56 -14.14
CA GLU A 459 18.35 -3.96 -14.52
C GLU A 459 16.86 -4.31 -14.58
N PHE A 460 16.38 -4.70 -15.76
CA PHE A 460 15.02 -5.19 -16.00
C PHE A 460 15.10 -6.63 -16.49
N VAL A 461 15.40 -7.58 -15.60
CA VAL A 461 15.75 -8.95 -15.97
C VAL A 461 14.64 -9.92 -15.56
N GLY A 462 14.44 -11.00 -16.33
CA GLY A 462 13.48 -12.05 -15.99
C GLY A 462 12.02 -11.66 -16.21
N ILE A 463 11.76 -10.67 -17.06
CA ILE A 463 10.41 -10.16 -17.33
C ILE A 463 9.72 -11.05 -18.37
N ARG A 464 8.65 -11.74 -17.99
CA ARG A 464 7.83 -12.54 -18.90
C ARG A 464 6.52 -11.82 -19.20
N GLN A 465 6.15 -11.73 -20.47
CA GLN A 465 4.84 -11.27 -20.90
C GLN A 465 4.11 -12.31 -21.75
N ILE A 466 2.81 -12.46 -21.46
CA ILE A 466 1.85 -13.29 -22.19
C ILE A 466 0.75 -12.37 -22.71
N GLY A 467 0.60 -12.26 -24.03
CA GLY A 467 -0.33 -11.35 -24.69
C GLY A 467 0.34 -10.60 -25.84
N THR A 468 -0.27 -9.52 -26.30
CA THR A 468 0.22 -8.70 -27.41
C THR A 468 0.99 -7.48 -26.91
N CYS A 469 2.21 -7.31 -27.40
CA CYS A 469 2.97 -6.07 -27.22
C CYS A 469 3.24 -5.39 -28.56
N THR A 470 3.04 -4.07 -28.66
CA THR A 470 3.44 -3.34 -29.88
C THR A 470 4.96 -3.22 -29.97
N ASN A 471 5.63 -2.74 -28.91
CA ASN A 471 7.08 -2.51 -28.90
C ASN A 471 7.71 -3.08 -27.62
N ALA A 472 8.75 -3.90 -27.71
CA ALA A 472 9.42 -4.40 -26.51
C ALA A 472 10.04 -3.26 -25.69
N VAL A 473 10.75 -2.34 -26.36
CA VAL A 473 11.42 -1.18 -25.73
C VAL A 473 11.18 0.08 -26.56
N THR A 474 10.81 1.18 -25.90
CA THR A 474 10.68 2.50 -26.53
C THR A 474 11.46 3.57 -25.78
N ALA A 475 11.99 4.55 -26.51
CA ALA A 475 12.59 5.78 -25.97
C ALA A 475 12.24 6.97 -26.88
N SER A 476 12.19 8.19 -26.34
CA SER A 476 12.01 9.41 -27.15
C SER A 476 13.29 9.78 -27.89
N LYS A 477 13.15 10.40 -29.08
CA LYS A 477 14.25 10.67 -30.03
C LYS A 477 15.20 11.82 -29.62
N SER A 478 14.88 12.57 -28.57
CA SER A 478 15.75 13.62 -28.04
C SER A 478 16.77 12.98 -27.08
N ASP A 479 17.98 12.74 -27.61
CA ASP A 479 19.24 12.38 -26.95
C ASP A 479 19.64 10.90 -26.86
N ASP A 480 20.77 10.63 -27.50
CA ASP A 480 21.63 9.44 -27.36
C ASP A 480 22.22 9.25 -25.94
N LEU A 481 21.88 10.11 -24.99
CA LEU A 481 22.46 10.13 -23.64
C LEU A 481 21.52 9.52 -22.59
N LYS A 482 20.26 9.25 -22.94
CA LYS A 482 19.20 8.91 -21.96
C LYS A 482 19.23 7.50 -21.41
N VAL A 483 19.90 6.52 -22.04
CA VAL A 483 19.94 5.14 -21.50
C VAL A 483 21.36 4.62 -21.57
N ARG A 484 21.96 4.28 -20.42
CA ARG A 484 23.33 3.74 -20.34
C ARG A 484 23.46 2.72 -19.22
N ASP A 485 24.39 1.80 -19.41
CA ASP A 485 24.77 0.77 -18.43
C ASP A 485 23.54 -0.01 -17.92
N THR A 486 22.62 -0.31 -18.83
CA THR A 486 21.31 -0.91 -18.51
C THR A 486 21.19 -2.30 -19.10
N GLU A 487 20.72 -3.26 -18.30
CA GLU A 487 20.37 -4.61 -18.74
C GLU A 487 18.85 -4.75 -18.92
N ILE A 488 18.44 -5.32 -20.05
CA ILE A 488 17.04 -5.56 -20.40
C ILE A 488 16.87 -7.03 -20.80
N GLY A 489 16.26 -7.84 -19.93
CA GLY A 489 15.98 -9.25 -20.13
C GLY A 489 14.48 -9.55 -20.18
N ILE A 490 13.92 -9.60 -21.39
CA ILE A 490 12.48 -9.70 -21.64
C ILE A 490 12.13 -10.94 -22.47
N TYR A 491 11.06 -11.61 -22.08
CA TYR A 491 10.47 -12.77 -22.74
C TYR A 491 9.00 -12.45 -23.06
N THR A 492 8.58 -12.55 -24.31
CA THR A 492 7.23 -12.16 -24.75
C THR A 492 6.65 -13.18 -25.73
N ASP A 493 5.34 -13.41 -25.67
CA ASP A 493 4.66 -14.32 -26.58
C ASP A 493 4.50 -13.73 -27.98
N ILE A 494 3.95 -12.51 -28.10
CA ILE A 494 3.58 -11.86 -29.38
C ILE A 494 4.10 -10.41 -29.38
N VAL A 495 4.86 -10.04 -30.42
CA VAL A 495 5.25 -8.64 -30.67
C VAL A 495 4.81 -8.26 -32.07
N THR A 496 3.94 -7.26 -32.20
CA THR A 496 3.30 -6.92 -33.48
C THR A 496 4.09 -5.92 -34.33
N SER A 497 5.00 -5.14 -33.73
CA SER A 497 5.92 -4.28 -34.46
C SER A 497 7.35 -4.84 -34.34
N GLY A 498 8.03 -5.04 -35.46
CA GLY A 498 9.38 -5.65 -35.51
C GLY A 498 10.50 -4.80 -34.90
N LEU A 499 10.19 -3.65 -34.28
CA LEU A 499 11.19 -2.81 -33.66
C LEU A 499 11.49 -3.32 -32.24
N VAL A 500 12.55 -4.12 -32.15
CA VAL A 500 13.13 -4.60 -30.90
C VAL A 500 13.78 -3.44 -30.12
N LEU A 501 14.21 -2.38 -30.81
CA LEU A 501 14.86 -1.18 -30.25
C LEU A 501 14.64 0.04 -31.17
N THR A 502 14.62 1.25 -30.63
CA THR A 502 14.70 2.48 -31.46
C THR A 502 16.11 2.66 -32.03
N PRO A 503 16.31 3.37 -33.16
CA PRO A 503 17.64 3.63 -33.74
C PRO A 503 18.66 4.22 -32.74
N ALA A 504 18.21 5.05 -31.79
CA ALA A 504 19.06 5.63 -30.76
C ALA A 504 19.56 4.61 -29.73
N ILE A 505 18.68 3.71 -29.26
CA ILE A 505 19.09 2.62 -28.35
C ILE A 505 19.93 1.60 -29.10
N ALA A 506 19.53 1.29 -30.34
CA ALA A 506 20.24 0.42 -31.27
C ALA A 506 21.68 0.84 -31.57
N ALA A 507 22.12 2.05 -31.22
CA ALA A 507 23.52 2.49 -31.35
C ALA A 507 24.34 2.33 -30.06
N LYS A 508 23.76 1.81 -28.96
CA LYS A 508 24.40 1.80 -27.62
C LYS A 508 25.20 0.53 -27.37
N THR A 509 26.49 0.69 -27.08
CA THR A 509 27.36 -0.39 -26.60
C THR A 509 27.21 -0.66 -25.09
N THR A 510 26.56 0.23 -24.36
CA THR A 510 26.38 0.15 -22.90
C THR A 510 25.03 -0.43 -22.49
N VAL A 511 24.18 -0.80 -23.44
CA VAL A 511 22.86 -1.40 -23.16
C VAL A 511 22.92 -2.85 -23.59
N TYR A 512 22.73 -3.76 -22.63
CA TYR A 512 22.67 -5.19 -22.91
C TYR A 512 21.23 -5.65 -22.98
N CYS A 513 20.89 -6.39 -24.03
CA CYS A 513 19.54 -6.81 -24.31
C CYS A 513 19.48 -8.32 -24.46
N LYS A 514 18.45 -8.94 -23.90
CA LYS A 514 18.09 -10.34 -24.07
C LYS A 514 16.59 -10.42 -24.33
N PHE A 515 16.21 -10.69 -25.57
CA PHE A 515 14.84 -10.79 -26.02
C PHE A 515 14.53 -12.20 -26.48
N ARG A 516 13.40 -12.75 -26.02
CA ARG A 516 12.84 -13.98 -26.58
C ARG A 516 11.40 -13.71 -27.03
N ASN A 517 11.13 -13.94 -28.30
CA ASN A 517 9.79 -13.83 -28.89
C ASN A 517 9.31 -15.21 -29.33
N LYS A 518 8.16 -15.65 -28.82
CA LYS A 518 7.60 -16.96 -29.13
C LYS A 518 6.95 -17.02 -30.53
N GLN A 519 6.21 -15.98 -30.92
CA GLN A 519 5.54 -15.88 -32.23
C GLN A 519 6.51 -16.08 -33.40
N HIS A 520 7.71 -15.49 -33.31
CA HIS A 520 8.73 -15.60 -34.35
C HIS A 520 9.78 -16.70 -34.07
N ASN A 521 9.64 -17.45 -32.97
CA ASN A 521 10.64 -18.41 -32.48
C ASN A 521 12.07 -17.82 -32.46
N ALA A 522 12.18 -16.54 -32.06
CA ALA A 522 13.41 -15.78 -32.12
C ALA A 522 13.95 -15.52 -30.71
N ARG A 523 15.26 -15.64 -30.56
CA ARG A 523 16.00 -15.18 -29.39
C ARG A 523 17.11 -14.27 -29.90
N ILE A 524 17.24 -13.08 -29.31
CA ILE A 524 18.28 -12.11 -29.60
C ILE A 524 18.94 -11.75 -28.27
N GLU A 525 20.26 -11.74 -28.22
CA GLU A 525 21.02 -11.45 -27.00
C GLU A 525 22.31 -10.74 -27.35
N GLY A 526 22.68 -9.68 -26.62
CA GLY A 526 23.90 -8.92 -26.89
C GLY A 526 23.73 -7.42 -26.64
N PHE A 527 24.78 -6.66 -26.93
CA PHE A 527 24.73 -5.21 -26.83
C PHE A 527 23.81 -4.61 -27.91
N ALA A 528 23.06 -3.57 -27.54
CA ALA A 528 22.10 -2.92 -28.42
C ALA A 528 22.73 -2.42 -29.72
N SER A 529 23.99 -1.93 -29.69
CA SER A 529 24.81 -1.56 -30.86
C SER A 529 25.02 -2.69 -31.87
N ALA A 530 25.09 -3.94 -31.40
CA ALA A 530 25.26 -5.11 -32.24
C ALA A 530 23.92 -5.63 -32.78
N ILE A 531 22.85 -5.48 -31.99
CA ILE A 531 21.48 -5.87 -32.38
C ILE A 531 20.88 -4.87 -33.38
N GLY A 532 21.24 -3.59 -33.24
CA GLY A 532 20.56 -2.45 -33.84
C GLY A 532 21.03 -2.02 -35.24
N SER A 533 22.05 -2.64 -35.82
CA SER A 533 22.47 -2.34 -37.19
C SER A 533 21.39 -2.79 -38.18
N ALA A 534 20.71 -1.81 -38.79
CA ALA A 534 19.52 -1.95 -39.62
C ALA A 534 19.52 -3.03 -40.74
N PRO A 535 20.66 -3.47 -41.34
CA PRO A 535 20.64 -4.58 -42.31
C PRO A 535 20.30 -5.94 -41.70
N LEU A 536 20.43 -6.13 -40.38
CA LEU A 536 20.27 -7.43 -39.72
C LEU A 536 18.82 -7.79 -39.34
N LEU A 537 17.86 -6.87 -39.49
CA LEU A 537 16.46 -7.11 -39.11
C LEU A 537 15.52 -7.25 -40.32
N SER A 538 15.90 -6.72 -41.49
CA SER A 538 15.11 -6.84 -42.73
C SER A 538 15.18 -8.24 -43.36
N ASP A 539 16.29 -8.95 -43.15
CA ASP A 539 16.58 -10.20 -43.87
C ASP A 539 16.06 -11.46 -43.15
N TYR A 540 15.51 -11.32 -41.95
CA TYR A 540 15.14 -12.46 -41.10
C TYR A 540 13.70 -12.39 -40.58
N ALA A 541 12.76 -12.07 -41.48
CA ALA A 541 11.32 -12.18 -41.21
C ALA A 541 10.89 -13.57 -40.68
N ASN A 542 11.75 -14.60 -40.79
CA ASN A 542 11.52 -15.98 -40.38
C ASN A 542 12.73 -16.70 -39.71
N ALA A 543 13.75 -16.01 -39.15
CA ALA A 543 14.93 -16.69 -38.57
C ALA A 543 15.25 -16.34 -37.11
N SER A 544 15.73 -17.35 -36.40
CA SER A 544 16.30 -17.28 -35.04
C SER A 544 17.75 -16.79 -35.07
N VAL A 545 18.04 -15.59 -34.54
CA VAL A 545 19.41 -15.04 -34.50
C VAL A 545 20.01 -15.13 -33.09
N VAL A 546 20.66 -16.27 -32.79
CA VAL A 546 21.46 -16.46 -31.57
C VAL A 546 22.85 -15.82 -31.75
N TYR A 547 23.19 -14.81 -30.94
CA TYR A 547 24.59 -14.36 -30.74
C TYR A 547 25.20 -15.08 -29.53
N GLY A 548 26.38 -15.66 -29.71
CA GLY A 548 27.19 -16.24 -28.63
C GLY A 548 28.39 -15.36 -28.33
N LEU A 549 28.73 -15.22 -27.04
CA LEU A 549 29.85 -14.48 -26.45
C LEU A 549 31.07 -14.25 -27.37
N THR A 550 31.50 -13.00 -27.51
CA THR A 550 32.91 -12.68 -27.78
C THR A 550 33.66 -12.64 -26.45
N VAL A 551 34.53 -13.62 -26.21
CA VAL A 551 35.56 -13.51 -25.18
C VAL A 551 36.63 -12.54 -25.70
N HIS A 552 36.85 -11.43 -25.00
CA HIS A 552 38.03 -10.60 -25.23
C HIS A 552 39.28 -11.39 -24.84
N ALA A 553 40.05 -11.85 -25.83
CA ALA A 553 41.46 -12.18 -25.65
C ALA A 553 42.29 -11.01 -26.18
N PRO A 554 43.27 -10.49 -25.44
CA PRO A 554 44.17 -9.45 -25.94
C PRO A 554 44.98 -10.03 -27.09
N GLY A 555 44.97 -9.34 -28.23
CA GLY A 555 45.74 -9.74 -29.40
C GLY A 555 47.23 -9.66 -29.12
N TYR A 556 47.93 -10.77 -29.35
CA TYR A 556 49.35 -10.70 -29.67
C TYR A 556 49.48 -10.59 -31.19
N ALA A 557 50.29 -9.62 -31.61
CA ALA A 557 50.77 -9.54 -32.97
C ALA A 557 51.69 -10.74 -33.19
N ASP A 558 51.22 -11.70 -33.98
CA ASP A 558 52.00 -12.52 -34.91
C ASP A 558 51.18 -13.76 -35.27
N ASP A 559 50.33 -13.62 -36.29
CA ASP A 559 50.05 -14.76 -37.17
C ASP A 559 49.71 -14.25 -38.58
N ALA A 560 50.78 -13.89 -39.28
CA ALA A 560 50.77 -13.48 -40.67
C ALA A 560 50.66 -14.69 -41.61
N SER A 561 49.50 -15.37 -41.64
CA SER A 561 49.13 -16.24 -42.78
C SER A 561 47.70 -16.75 -42.67
N ALA A 562 46.72 -15.89 -42.92
CA ALA A 562 45.41 -16.32 -43.37
C ALA A 562 44.92 -15.33 -44.42
N GLY A 563 44.76 -15.83 -45.64
CA GLY A 563 44.54 -15.04 -46.84
C GLY A 563 43.33 -14.11 -46.76
N ALA A 564 43.44 -13.03 -47.55
CA ALA A 564 42.37 -12.11 -47.87
C ALA A 564 41.11 -12.87 -48.35
N GLY A 565 40.17 -13.06 -47.44
CA GLY A 565 38.78 -13.40 -47.69
C GLY A 565 37.95 -12.57 -46.73
N SER A 566 37.09 -11.71 -47.26
CA SER A 566 36.25 -10.79 -46.48
C SER A 566 35.45 -11.54 -45.41
N LEU A 567 35.57 -11.10 -44.16
CA LEU A 567 34.77 -11.50 -43.01
C LEU A 567 33.38 -10.82 -43.05
N GLU A 568 32.68 -10.87 -44.20
CA GLU A 568 31.36 -10.22 -44.37
C GLU A 568 30.17 -11.19 -44.46
N ALA A 569 30.36 -12.50 -44.28
CA ALA A 569 29.26 -13.45 -44.35
C ALA A 569 29.29 -14.44 -43.19
N GLY A 570 28.49 -14.17 -42.15
CA GLY A 570 28.20 -15.14 -41.10
C GLY A 570 27.65 -16.44 -41.69
N ARG A 571 28.20 -17.59 -41.30
CA ARG A 571 27.71 -18.90 -41.76
C ARG A 571 26.62 -19.42 -40.82
N VAL A 572 25.50 -19.81 -41.41
CA VAL A 572 24.36 -20.45 -40.73
C VAL A 572 24.63 -21.96 -40.60
N TYR A 573 24.43 -22.53 -39.41
CA TYR A 573 24.39 -23.99 -39.23
C TYR A 573 23.17 -24.40 -38.40
N ARG A 574 22.63 -25.60 -38.64
CA ARG A 574 21.49 -26.15 -37.88
C ARG A 574 21.99 -27.11 -36.80
N THR A 575 21.40 -27.04 -35.60
CA THR A 575 21.64 -28.04 -34.56
C THR A 575 20.88 -29.33 -34.85
N PRO A 576 21.24 -30.45 -34.19
CA PRO A 576 20.45 -31.68 -34.23
C PRO A 576 19.00 -31.51 -33.76
N ALA A 577 18.70 -30.45 -32.99
CA ALA A 577 17.36 -30.10 -32.53
C ALA A 577 16.57 -29.22 -33.54
N GLY A 578 17.15 -28.91 -34.71
CA GLY A 578 16.51 -28.09 -35.74
C GLY A 578 16.68 -26.58 -35.56
N GLU A 579 17.45 -26.13 -34.57
CA GLU A 579 17.70 -24.69 -34.33
C GLU A 579 18.69 -24.15 -35.37
N ALA A 580 18.36 -23.03 -36.03
CA ALA A 580 19.33 -22.31 -36.86
C ALA A 580 20.23 -21.42 -35.97
N ARG A 581 21.55 -21.54 -36.12
CA ARG A 581 22.57 -20.76 -35.42
C ARG A 581 23.41 -19.98 -36.43
N VAL A 582 23.73 -18.73 -36.10
CA VAL A 582 24.62 -17.87 -36.90
C VAL A 582 25.87 -17.62 -36.07
N LYS A 583 27.05 -17.86 -36.65
CA LYS A 583 28.33 -17.43 -36.08
C LYS A 583 28.79 -16.22 -36.88
N LEU A 584 28.85 -15.07 -36.22
CA LEU A 584 29.54 -13.88 -36.72
C LEU A 584 30.97 -13.90 -36.21
#